data_AF-A0A535Y8S3-F1
#
_entry.id   AF-A0A535Y8S3-F1
#
_cell.length_a   1.000
_cell.length_b   1.000
_cell.length_c   1.000
_cell.angle_alpha   90.00
_cell.angle_beta   90.00
_cell.angle_gamma   90.00
#
_symmetry.space_group_name_H-M   'P 1'
#
loop_
_entity.id
_entity.type
_entity.pdbx_description
1 polymer ?
#
loop_
_entity_poly.entity_id
_entity_poly.type
_entity_poly.pdbx_seq_one_letter_code
_entity_poly.pdbx_strand_id
1 'polypeptide(L)' 'MSMRRILRPKTLPPSDREMGYSYGVQVGNMIWVSGQVARNERNELVGGDDPVAQTEQCFRSVAAVFAEAGASLRDVV' A
#
# COMPACT_ATOMS: atom_id res chain seq x y z
N MET A 1 7.67 -25.03 -1.65
CA MET A 1 6.53 -24.10 -1.47
C MET A 1 7.08 -22.69 -1.37
N SER A 2 6.55 -21.73 -2.14
CA SER A 2 7.00 -20.34 -2.04
C SER A 2 6.43 -19.72 -0.76
N MET A 3 7.29 -19.08 0.04
CA MET A 3 6.90 -18.47 1.31
C MET A 3 6.04 -17.22 1.05
N ARG A 4 4.90 -17.12 1.72
CA ARG A 4 4.04 -15.93 1.70
C ARG A 4 4.50 -14.94 2.77
N ARG A 5 4.82 -13.71 2.37
CA ARG A 5 5.10 -12.58 3.30
C ARG A 5 3.98 -11.55 3.21
N ILE A 6 3.42 -11.18 4.35
CA ILE A 6 2.48 -10.04 4.46
C ILE A 6 3.32 -8.76 4.54
N LEU A 7 3.03 -7.79 3.67
CA LEU A 7 3.70 -6.49 3.64
C LEU A 7 2.95 -5.52 4.56
N ARG A 8 3.67 -4.91 5.50
CA ARG A 8 3.14 -4.00 6.51
C ARG A 8 3.89 -2.66 6.49
N PRO A 9 3.67 -1.81 5.48
CA PRO A 9 4.34 -0.51 5.42
C PRO A 9 3.96 0.32 6.64
N LYS A 10 4.95 0.81 7.38
CA LYS A 10 4.74 1.63 8.59
C LYS A 10 4.11 2.99 8.28
N THR A 11 4.20 3.43 7.03
CA THR A 11 3.68 4.70 6.54
C THR A 11 2.23 4.63 6.07
N LEU A 12 1.53 3.53 6.36
CA LEU A 12 0.10 3.37 6.11
C LEU A 12 -0.64 3.12 7.43
N PRO A 13 -1.95 3.42 7.50
CA PRO A 13 -2.78 3.03 8.64
C PRO A 13 -2.60 1.55 9.00
N PRO A 14 -2.85 1.13 10.24
CA PRO A 14 -2.88 -0.29 10.55
C PRO A 14 -3.90 -1.03 9.65
N SER A 15 -3.42 -1.97 8.84
CA SER A 15 -4.26 -2.90 8.05
C SER A 15 -4.32 -4.29 8.67
N ASP A 16 -4.09 -4.41 9.97
CA ASP A 16 -4.03 -5.70 10.63
C ASP A 16 -5.44 -6.28 10.87
N ARG A 17 -5.58 -7.17 11.86
CA ARG A 17 -6.77 -8.03 12.08
C ARG A 17 -8.09 -7.26 12.06
N GLU A 18 -8.09 -5.97 12.36
CA GLU A 18 -9.27 -5.10 12.40
C GLU A 18 -9.87 -4.82 11.01
N MET A 19 -9.05 -4.75 9.96
CA MET A 19 -9.51 -4.38 8.60
C MET A 19 -9.82 -5.58 7.70
N GLY A 20 -9.38 -6.78 8.07
CA GLY A 20 -9.70 -8.03 7.35
C GLY A 20 -8.96 -8.24 6.02
N TYR A 21 -7.98 -7.41 5.67
CA TYR A 21 -7.14 -7.56 4.47
C TYR A 21 -5.66 -7.22 4.76
N SER A 22 -4.80 -7.24 3.74
CA SER A 22 -3.41 -6.78 3.84
C SER A 22 -3.11 -5.81 2.70
N TYR A 23 -2.37 -4.72 2.95
CA TYR A 23 -2.03 -3.78 1.86
C TYR A 23 -1.21 -4.41 0.75
N GLY A 24 -0.36 -5.36 1.08
CA GLY A 24 0.24 -6.21 0.07
C GLY A 24 0.66 -7.56 0.59
N VAL A 25 0.84 -8.48 -0.36
CA VAL A 25 1.35 -9.82 -0.12
C VAL A 25 2.41 -10.11 -1.17
N GLN A 26 3.58 -10.56 -0.71
CA GLN A 26 4.65 -11.03 -1.58
C GLN A 26 4.65 -12.56 -1.62
N VAL A 27 4.65 -13.12 -2.83
CA VAL A 27 4.79 -14.57 -3.08
C VAL A 27 5.78 -14.75 -4.23
N GLY A 28 6.97 -15.27 -3.93
CA GLY A 28 8.07 -15.30 -4.90
C GLY A 28 8.45 -13.89 -5.36
N ASN A 29 8.49 -13.68 -6.68
CA ASN A 29 8.77 -12.39 -7.32
C ASN A 29 7.53 -11.52 -7.54
N MET A 30 6.33 -12.01 -7.21
CA MET A 30 5.08 -11.26 -7.40
C MET A 30 4.70 -10.53 -6.13
N ILE A 31 4.31 -9.26 -6.30
CA ILE A 31 3.77 -8.41 -5.24
C ILE A 31 2.31 -8.12 -5.60
N TRP A 32 1.40 -8.57 -4.75
CA TRP A 32 -0.03 -8.32 -4.88
C TRP A 32 -0.37 -7.13 -4.00
N VAL A 33 -0.83 -6.03 -4.60
CA VAL A 33 -1.16 -4.80 -3.88
C VAL A 33 -2.67 -4.61 -3.84
N SER A 34 -3.21 -4.39 -2.65
CA SER A 34 -4.63 -4.03 -2.47
C SER A 34 -4.89 -2.61 -2.97
N GLY A 35 -6.14 -2.31 -3.34
CA GLY A 35 -6.55 -0.97 -3.72
C GLY A 35 -6.17 0.06 -2.65
N GLN A 36 -5.59 1.18 -3.07
CA GLN A 36 -5.18 2.26 -2.19
C GLN A 36 -6.16 3.43 -2.31
N VAL A 37 -6.44 4.06 -1.17
CA VAL A 37 -7.27 5.26 -1.06
C VAL A 37 -6.45 6.39 -0.42
N ALA A 38 -6.90 7.63 -0.60
CA ALA A 38 -6.20 8.84 -0.19
C ALA A 38 -6.21 9.08 1.34
N ARG A 39 -5.72 8.10 2.12
CA ARG A 39 -5.58 8.22 3.57
C ARG A 39 -4.11 8.28 4.00
N ASN A 40 -3.82 9.09 5.01
CA ASN A 40 -2.51 9.16 5.65
C ASN A 40 -2.36 8.08 6.74
N GLU A 41 -1.21 8.02 7.42
CA GLU A 41 -0.91 7.10 8.53
C GLU A 41 -1.92 7.14 9.70
N ARG A 42 -2.57 8.29 9.90
CA ARG A 42 -3.59 8.51 10.93
C ARG A 42 -4.99 8.14 10.47
N ASN A 43 -5.11 7.54 9.29
CA ASN A 43 -6.37 7.18 8.66
C ASN A 43 -7.24 8.41 8.30
N GLU A 44 -6.64 9.57 8.10
CA GLU A 44 -7.33 10.81 7.72
C GLU A 44 -7.29 11.00 6.20
N LEU A 45 -8.35 11.58 5.63
CA LEU A 45 -8.41 11.92 4.20
C LEU A 45 -7.36 12.99 3.87
N VAL A 46 -6.55 12.73 2.85
CA VAL A 46 -5.59 13.67 2.27
C VAL A 46 -6.20 14.31 1.03
N GLY A 47 -6.07 15.63 0.88
CA GLY A 47 -6.47 16.36 -0.33
C GLY A 47 -7.88 16.95 -0.32
N GLY A 48 -8.79 16.54 0.56
CA GLY A 48 -10.14 17.13 0.63
C GLY A 48 -10.85 17.02 -0.73
N ASP A 49 -11.29 18.15 -1.30
CA ASP A 49 -11.94 18.21 -2.63
C ASP A 49 -10.95 18.23 -3.81
N ASP A 50 -9.63 18.12 -3.56
CA ASP A 50 -8.60 18.10 -4.60
C ASP A 50 -8.31 16.65 -5.09
N PRO A 51 -8.78 16.27 -6.29
CA PRO A 51 -8.53 14.94 -6.84
C PRO A 51 -7.06 14.68 -7.18
N VAL A 52 -6.26 15.72 -7.46
CA VAL A 52 -4.83 15.57 -7.75
C VAL A 52 -4.11 15.17 -6.47
N ALA A 53 -4.30 15.92 -5.38
CA ALA A 53 -3.71 15.59 -4.09
C ALA A 53 -4.13 14.20 -3.57
N GLN A 54 -5.40 13.82 -3.80
CA GLN A 54 -5.87 12.46 -3.49
C GLN A 54 -5.16 11.39 -4.32
N THR A 55 -5.03 11.61 -5.63
CA THR A 55 -4.37 10.68 -6.55
C THR A 55 -2.91 10.48 -6.17
N GLU A 56 -2.19 11.56 -5.88
CA GLU A 56 -0.81 11.48 -5.41
C GLU A 56 -0.70 10.68 -4.11
N GLN A 57 -1.65 10.84 -3.18
CA GLN A 57 -1.66 10.05 -1.95
C GLN A 57 -1.85 8.56 -2.24
N CYS A 58 -2.75 8.19 -3.15
CA CYS A 58 -2.92 6.80 -3.57
C CYS A 58 -1.60 6.22 -4.13
N PHE A 59 -0.89 6.95 -4.99
CA PHE A 59 0.40 6.51 -5.53
C PHE A 59 1.50 6.43 -4.47
N ARG A 60 1.54 7.36 -3.51
CA ARG A 60 2.44 7.28 -2.34
C ARG A 60 2.18 6.01 -1.54
N SER A 61 0.92 5.65 -1.34
CA SER A 61 0.55 4.43 -0.63
C SER A 61 0.94 3.16 -1.39
N VAL A 62 0.73 3.11 -2.72
CA VAL A 62 1.20 1.98 -3.54
C VAL A 62 2.73 1.86 -3.45
N ALA A 63 3.45 2.97 -3.58
CA ALA A 63 4.91 2.99 -3.47
C ALA A 63 5.39 2.46 -2.11
N ALA A 64 4.71 2.79 -1.02
CA ALA A 64 5.03 2.28 0.31
C ALA A 64 4.91 0.74 0.41
N VAL A 65 3.90 0.15 -0.25
CA VAL A 65 3.74 -1.31 -0.32
C VAL A 65 4.89 -1.97 -1.08
N PHE A 66 5.26 -1.42 -2.24
CA PHE A 66 6.40 -1.92 -3.01
C PHE A 66 7.72 -1.77 -2.24
N ALA A 67 7.93 -0.63 -1.58
CA ALA A 67 9.14 -0.37 -0.80
C ALA A 67 9.34 -1.37 0.36
N GLU A 68 8.24 -1.78 1.03
CA GLU A 68 8.28 -2.82 2.07
C GLU A 68 8.77 -4.19 1.54
N ALA A 69 8.58 -4.45 0.24
CA ALA A 69 9.10 -5.63 -0.45
C ALA A 69 10.47 -5.41 -1.10
N GLY A 70 11.08 -4.23 -0.96
CA GLY A 70 12.34 -3.87 -1.62
C GLY A 70 12.19 -3.55 -3.12
N ALA A 71 10.98 -3.23 -3.58
CA ALA A 71 10.65 -2.90 -4.96
C ALA A 71 10.19 -1.44 -5.10
N SER A 72 9.80 -1.04 -6.31
CA SER A 72 9.38 0.31 -6.66
C SER A 72 8.19 0.33 -7.61
N LEU A 73 7.62 1.51 -7.86
CA LEU A 73 6.57 1.69 -8.87
C LEU A 73 7.01 1.32 -10.29
N ARG A 74 8.32 1.21 -10.57
CA ARG A 74 8.84 0.78 -11.87
C ARG A 74 8.64 -0.72 -12.12
N ASP A 75 8.29 -1.47 -11.09
CA ASP A 75 8.12 -2.93 -11.13
C ASP A 75 6.64 -3.34 -11.35
N VAL A 76 5.76 -2.37 -11.62
CA VAL A 76 4.34 -2.59 -11.93
C VAL A 76 4.19 -3.14 -13.36
N VAL A 77 3.33 -4.14 -13.54
CA VAL A 77 3.05 -4.85 -14.81
C VAL A 77 1.56 -4.89 -15.14
#